data_AF-A0A6L7LLH2-F1
#
_entry.id   AF-A0A6L7LLH2-F1
#
_cell.length_a   1.000
_cell.length_b   1.000
_cell.length_c   1.000
_cell.angle_alpha   90.00
_cell.angle_beta   90.00
_cell.angle_gamma   90.00
#
_symmetry.space_group_name_H-M   'P 1'
#
loop_
_entity.id
_entity.type
_entity.pdbx_description
1 polymer ?
#
loop_
_entity_poly.entity_id
_entity_poly.type
_entity_poly.pdbx_seq_one_letter_code
_entity_poly.pdbx_strand_id
1 'polypeptide(L)'
;MAKVETVLSNQGHKVVLLATLDSKGEEAAHLKSLLVERSDRCVCVVDVGTSGLPAFPADVSRECVSRSGGGLSNASGPAGALDVMATGAARIVRAMFDKGEISAIAGIGGGKGAGVFHRATKDLPYGFPKLLVTSGRPALLAEIATTTDTILLPTLVDLFGMNQFTRAALGNAADMLAGLAWKGVEERTGKTVAITAFGVTTPAVQTIKSLLEAARITVVAFPANGAGGRTMETLIGKGAFDGVIDLTTTEMADLHLGGTASAGEGRLTAASRVGIPQVIAPGAIDMVNFGSPDTVPAEFSDRVKYQHTPMTTLVRTRPEDTAEIARQTADRLNKAIGPVAVLWPGGGVSDYDRPGHAFHDPSANTAWRDSMKETLLPSIPVTETEHHINDPEFAALCSDWMIAQMEARP
;
A
#
# COMPACT_ATOMS: atom_id res chain seq x y z
N MET A 1 -15.80 -31.24 19.74
CA MET A 1 -17.14 -30.78 19.31
C MET A 1 -16.94 -29.70 18.26
N ALA A 2 -17.46 -29.93 17.07
CA ALA A 2 -17.23 -29.14 15.87
C ALA A 2 -17.77 -27.70 16.01
N LYS A 3 -16.93 -26.70 15.73
CA LYS A 3 -17.42 -25.47 15.09
C LYS A 3 -17.36 -25.72 13.60
N VAL A 4 -18.51 -26.10 13.06
CA VAL A 4 -18.77 -26.06 11.62
C VAL A 4 -18.45 -24.63 11.18
N GLU A 5 -17.42 -24.46 10.35
CA GLU A 5 -17.25 -23.27 9.53
C GLU A 5 -18.55 -23.09 8.76
N THR A 6 -19.39 -22.19 9.23
CA THR A 6 -20.53 -21.75 8.45
C THR A 6 -19.91 -20.87 7.38
N VAL A 7 -19.70 -21.43 6.18
CA VAL A 7 -19.63 -20.63 4.97
C VAL A 7 -20.92 -19.83 4.98
N LEU A 8 -20.86 -18.56 5.41
CA LEU A 8 -21.99 -17.66 5.33
C LEU A 8 -22.40 -17.68 3.87
N SER A 9 -23.61 -18.19 3.62
CA SER A 9 -24.17 -18.26 2.28
C SER A 9 -24.09 -16.88 1.64
N ASN A 10 -23.74 -16.81 0.36
CA ASN A 10 -23.86 -15.58 -0.43
C ASN A 10 -25.32 -15.03 -0.51
N GLN A 11 -26.30 -15.73 0.10
CA GLN A 11 -27.68 -15.29 0.21
C GLN A 11 -27.79 -14.05 1.12
N GLY A 12 -28.24 -12.94 0.53
CA GLY A 12 -28.57 -11.70 1.24
C GLY A 12 -27.60 -10.54 1.04
N HIS A 13 -26.42 -10.76 0.46
CA HIS A 13 -25.45 -9.69 0.20
C HIS A 13 -25.49 -9.20 -1.25
N LYS A 14 -25.36 -7.89 -1.46
CA LYS A 14 -25.42 -7.25 -2.78
C LYS A 14 -24.04 -7.13 -3.42
N VAL A 15 -24.01 -7.11 -4.75
CA VAL A 15 -22.90 -6.56 -5.54
C VAL A 15 -23.28 -5.14 -5.95
N VAL A 16 -22.48 -4.14 -5.58
CA VAL A 16 -22.69 -2.77 -6.05
C VAL A 16 -22.05 -2.60 -7.41
N LEU A 17 -22.78 -2.06 -8.39
CA LEU A 17 -22.25 -1.67 -9.71
C LEU A 17 -22.26 -0.14 -9.84
N LEU A 18 -21.08 0.46 -9.75
CA LEU A 18 -20.85 1.90 -9.99
C LEU A 18 -20.59 2.14 -11.48
N ALA A 19 -21.41 2.98 -12.11
CA ALA A 19 -21.21 3.35 -13.50
C ALA A 19 -21.77 4.74 -13.82
N THR A 20 -21.21 5.40 -14.82
CA THR A 20 -21.76 6.62 -15.42
C THR A 20 -22.83 6.22 -16.44
N LEU A 21 -24.09 6.07 -16.02
CA LEU A 21 -25.13 5.46 -16.86
C LEU A 21 -25.55 6.31 -18.07
N ASP A 22 -25.15 7.58 -18.10
CA ASP A 22 -25.30 8.50 -19.23
C ASP A 22 -24.37 8.18 -20.41
N SER A 23 -23.28 7.45 -20.16
CA SER A 23 -22.21 7.21 -21.13
C SER A 23 -21.77 5.75 -21.23
N LYS A 24 -21.98 4.96 -20.18
CA LYS A 24 -21.60 3.53 -20.06
C LYS A 24 -22.81 2.66 -19.71
N GLY A 25 -24.00 3.12 -20.08
CA GLY A 25 -25.26 2.48 -19.72
C GLY A 25 -25.45 1.12 -20.39
N GLU A 26 -25.03 0.96 -21.64
CA GLU A 26 -25.14 -0.32 -22.36
C GLU A 26 -24.24 -1.39 -21.72
N GLU A 27 -22.99 -1.03 -21.42
CA GLU A 27 -22.01 -1.91 -20.76
C GLU A 27 -22.43 -2.27 -19.34
N ALA A 28 -22.93 -1.29 -18.57
CA ALA A 28 -23.44 -1.52 -17.22
C ALA A 28 -24.68 -2.43 -17.21
N ALA A 29 -25.61 -2.24 -18.16
CA ALA A 29 -26.77 -3.11 -18.30
C ALA A 29 -26.34 -4.55 -18.65
N HIS A 30 -25.36 -4.71 -19.54
CA HIS A 30 -24.84 -6.03 -19.90
C HIS A 30 -24.17 -6.73 -18.72
N LEU A 31 -23.30 -6.05 -17.97
CA LEU A 31 -22.67 -6.63 -16.78
C LEU A 31 -23.71 -6.97 -15.71
N LYS A 32 -24.70 -6.09 -15.47
CA LYS A 32 -25.82 -6.38 -14.56
C LYS A 32 -26.54 -7.67 -14.97
N SER A 33 -26.86 -7.81 -16.26
CA SER A 33 -27.54 -9.01 -16.78
C SER A 33 -26.73 -10.28 -16.52
N LEU A 34 -25.42 -10.25 -16.81
CA LEU A 34 -24.53 -11.40 -16.59
C LEU A 34 -24.41 -11.75 -15.10
N LEU A 35 -24.34 -10.75 -14.22
CA LEU A 35 -24.27 -10.97 -12.77
C LEU A 35 -25.56 -11.60 -12.23
N VAL A 36 -26.72 -11.15 -12.70
CA VAL A 36 -28.02 -11.74 -12.33
C VAL A 36 -28.14 -13.19 -12.82
N GLU A 37 -27.58 -13.51 -13.99
CA GLU A 37 -27.57 -14.87 -14.54
C GLU A 37 -26.61 -15.81 -13.79
N ARG A 38 -25.44 -15.31 -13.36
CA ARG A 38 -24.32 -16.13 -12.91
C ARG A 38 -24.10 -16.15 -11.39
N SER A 39 -24.84 -15.34 -10.64
CA SER A 39 -24.65 -15.18 -9.20
C SER A 39 -25.99 -15.01 -8.48
N ASP A 40 -26.13 -15.67 -7.33
CA ASP A 40 -27.32 -15.57 -6.47
C ASP A 40 -27.43 -14.22 -5.72
N ARG A 41 -26.44 -13.33 -5.86
CA ARG A 41 -26.43 -12.01 -5.22
C ARG A 41 -27.22 -10.99 -6.02
N CYS A 42 -27.99 -10.17 -5.30
CA CYS A 42 -28.65 -9.00 -5.89
C CYS A 42 -27.63 -7.98 -6.39
N VAL A 43 -27.89 -7.37 -7.55
CA VAL A 43 -27.06 -6.29 -8.09
C VAL A 43 -27.71 -4.95 -7.78
N CYS A 44 -27.00 -4.08 -7.06
CA CYS A 44 -27.42 -2.70 -6.77
C CYS A 44 -26.64 -1.73 -7.66
N VAL A 45 -27.31 -1.11 -8.63
CA VAL A 45 -26.69 -0.14 -9.52
C VAL A 45 -26.70 1.24 -8.89
N VAL A 46 -25.53 1.89 -8.86
CA VAL A 46 -25.33 3.25 -8.39
C VAL A 46 -24.88 4.12 -9.56
N ASP A 47 -25.72 5.05 -9.98
CA ASP A 47 -25.41 5.97 -11.07
C ASP A 47 -24.53 7.13 -10.60
N VAL A 48 -23.33 7.21 -11.15
CA VAL A 48 -22.37 8.30 -10.90
C VAL A 48 -22.20 9.24 -12.10
N GLY A 49 -23.12 9.18 -13.08
CA GLY A 49 -23.16 10.08 -14.23
C GLY A 49 -23.40 11.54 -13.83
N THR A 50 -22.78 12.46 -14.57
CA THR A 50 -22.85 13.91 -14.30
C THR A 50 -23.70 14.67 -15.32
N SER A 51 -24.09 14.03 -16.43
CA SER A 51 -24.69 14.70 -17.59
C SER A 51 -25.64 13.76 -18.34
N GLY A 52 -26.38 14.26 -19.34
CA GLY A 52 -27.19 13.41 -20.22
C GLY A 52 -28.29 12.59 -19.52
N LEU A 53 -28.95 11.73 -20.29
CA LEU A 53 -29.98 10.82 -19.79
C LEU A 53 -29.36 9.46 -19.46
N PRO A 54 -29.64 8.86 -18.30
CA PRO A 54 -29.21 7.50 -18.01
C PRO A 54 -29.89 6.51 -18.96
N ALA A 55 -29.16 5.49 -19.42
CA ALA A 55 -29.72 4.48 -20.33
C ALA A 55 -30.83 3.63 -19.69
N PHE A 56 -30.82 3.49 -18.35
CA PHE A 56 -31.84 2.76 -17.58
C PHE A 56 -31.87 3.27 -16.12
N PRO A 57 -32.95 3.04 -15.35
CA PRO A 57 -33.04 3.49 -13.96
C PRO A 57 -32.09 2.72 -13.03
N ALA A 58 -31.34 3.45 -12.21
CA ALA A 58 -30.49 2.89 -11.17
C ALA A 58 -31.24 2.68 -9.84
N ASP A 59 -30.78 1.73 -9.03
CA ASP A 59 -31.29 1.51 -7.67
C ASP A 59 -30.95 2.69 -6.75
N VAL A 60 -29.78 3.31 -6.96
CA VAL A 60 -29.39 4.59 -6.39
C VAL A 60 -29.16 5.58 -7.53
N SER A 61 -30.08 6.54 -7.67
CA SER A 61 -30.03 7.54 -8.74
C SER A 61 -28.87 8.54 -8.54
N ARG A 62 -28.44 9.15 -9.65
CA ARG A 62 -27.40 10.21 -9.61
C ARG A 62 -27.79 11.39 -8.75
N GLU A 63 -29.08 11.72 -8.61
CA GLU A 63 -29.57 12.81 -7.75
C GLU A 63 -29.38 12.46 -6.28
N CYS A 64 -29.53 11.18 -5.91
CA CYS A 64 -29.25 10.70 -4.56
C CYS A 64 -27.75 10.74 -4.25
N VAL A 65 -26.91 10.30 -5.20
CA VAL A 65 -25.45 10.39 -5.09
C VAL A 65 -25.00 11.85 -4.97
N SER A 66 -25.46 12.70 -5.89
CA SER A 66 -25.20 14.14 -5.92
C SER A 66 -25.54 14.81 -4.58
N ARG A 67 -26.75 14.61 -4.05
CA ARG A 67 -27.15 15.14 -2.74
C ARG A 67 -26.22 14.67 -1.62
N SER A 68 -25.85 13.39 -1.62
CA SER A 68 -24.92 12.84 -0.64
C SER A 68 -23.51 13.44 -0.75
N GLY A 69 -23.13 13.92 -1.94
CA GLY A 69 -21.87 14.61 -2.21
C GLY A 69 -21.88 16.12 -2.00
N GLY A 70 -22.99 16.72 -1.56
CA GLY A 70 -23.14 18.17 -1.39
C GLY A 70 -23.85 18.89 -2.53
N GLY A 71 -24.31 18.16 -3.55
CA GLY A 71 -25.13 18.66 -4.65
C GLY A 71 -24.32 19.20 -5.84
N LEU A 72 -24.68 18.74 -7.04
CA LEU A 72 -24.03 19.17 -8.30
C LEU A 72 -24.16 20.67 -8.58
N SER A 73 -25.14 21.37 -7.99
CA SER A 73 -25.26 22.83 -8.09
C SER A 73 -24.07 23.58 -7.49
N ASN A 74 -23.32 22.94 -6.59
CA ASN A 74 -22.13 23.50 -5.94
C ASN A 74 -20.84 23.12 -6.67
N ALA A 75 -20.93 22.43 -7.81
CA ALA A 75 -19.78 21.96 -8.56
C ALA A 75 -19.14 23.07 -9.39
N SER A 76 -17.83 23.25 -9.24
CA SER A 76 -17.02 24.11 -10.11
C SER A 76 -16.64 23.37 -11.40
N GLY A 77 -17.55 23.40 -12.38
CA GLY A 77 -17.35 22.82 -13.70
C GLY A 77 -17.29 21.27 -13.72
N PRO A 78 -16.87 20.66 -14.84
CA PRO A 78 -16.93 19.21 -15.01
C PRO A 78 -16.08 18.41 -14.01
N ALA A 79 -14.92 18.94 -13.60
CA ALA A 79 -14.08 18.29 -12.60
C ALA A 79 -14.71 18.34 -11.20
N GLY A 80 -15.27 19.49 -10.81
CA GLY A 80 -16.01 19.61 -9.56
C GLY A 80 -17.25 18.72 -9.51
N ALA A 81 -17.92 18.51 -10.65
CA ALA A 81 -19.07 17.60 -10.72
C ALA A 81 -18.65 16.16 -10.40
N LEU A 82 -17.52 15.69 -10.94
CA LEU A 82 -16.98 14.36 -10.61
C LEU A 82 -16.57 14.26 -9.14
N ASP A 83 -16.04 15.34 -8.54
CA ASP A 83 -15.67 15.39 -7.12
C ASP A 83 -16.88 15.18 -6.20
N VAL A 84 -17.98 15.89 -6.50
CA VAL A 84 -19.28 15.75 -5.81
C VAL A 84 -19.79 14.31 -5.94
N MET A 85 -19.81 13.76 -7.16
CA MET A 85 -20.30 12.40 -7.38
C MET A 85 -19.44 11.35 -6.68
N ALA A 86 -18.12 11.49 -6.70
CA ALA A 86 -17.21 10.59 -6.01
C ALA A 86 -17.38 10.64 -4.48
N THR A 87 -17.55 11.85 -3.92
CA THR A 87 -17.80 12.03 -2.48
C THR A 87 -19.13 11.43 -2.06
N GLY A 88 -20.18 11.64 -2.86
CA GLY A 88 -21.50 11.05 -2.63
C GLY A 88 -21.46 9.53 -2.71
N ALA A 89 -20.81 8.98 -3.73
CA ALA A 89 -20.65 7.54 -3.92
C ALA A 89 -19.88 6.90 -2.76
N ALA A 90 -18.78 7.53 -2.32
CA ALA A 90 -18.00 7.06 -1.16
C ALA A 90 -18.87 6.93 0.10
N ARG A 91 -19.69 7.95 0.41
CA ARG A 91 -20.59 7.94 1.57
C ARG A 91 -21.64 6.85 1.49
N ILE A 92 -22.26 6.68 0.32
CA ILE A 92 -23.29 5.66 0.09
C ILE A 92 -22.70 4.26 0.19
N VAL A 93 -21.58 4.01 -0.49
CA VAL A 93 -20.89 2.72 -0.47
C VAL A 93 -20.43 2.38 0.95
N ARG A 94 -19.88 3.36 1.69
CA ARG A 94 -19.49 3.16 3.09
C ARG A 94 -20.69 2.82 3.97
N ALA A 95 -21.80 3.54 3.84
CA ALA A 95 -23.01 3.27 4.61
C ALA A 95 -23.59 1.88 4.31
N MET A 96 -23.55 1.43 3.05
CA MET A 96 -23.97 0.08 2.66
C MET A 96 -23.03 -0.99 3.23
N PHE A 97 -21.72 -0.73 3.22
CA PHE A 97 -20.72 -1.61 3.83
C PHE A 97 -20.93 -1.75 5.34
N ASP A 98 -21.10 -0.64 6.05
CA ASP A 98 -21.26 -0.61 7.52
C ASP A 98 -22.52 -1.34 7.99
N LYS A 99 -23.55 -1.42 7.15
CA LYS A 99 -24.77 -2.19 7.39
C LYS A 99 -24.66 -3.67 7.03
N GLY A 100 -23.53 -4.11 6.49
CA GLY A 100 -23.35 -5.49 6.00
C GLY A 100 -24.18 -5.82 4.75
N GLU A 101 -24.61 -4.81 3.97
CA GLU A 101 -25.48 -5.04 2.82
C GLU A 101 -24.73 -5.48 1.55
N ILE A 102 -23.42 -5.27 1.49
CA ILE A 102 -22.60 -5.47 0.28
C ILE A 102 -21.46 -6.46 0.52
N SER A 103 -21.17 -7.28 -0.48
CA SER A 103 -20.09 -8.29 -0.45
C SER A 103 -19.04 -8.08 -1.53
N ALA A 104 -19.34 -7.27 -2.54
CA ALA A 104 -18.42 -6.88 -3.59
C ALA A 104 -18.85 -5.55 -4.21
N ILE A 105 -17.91 -4.86 -4.84
CA ILE A 105 -18.18 -3.68 -5.64
C ILE A 105 -17.45 -3.75 -6.98
N ALA A 106 -18.18 -3.39 -8.03
CA ALA A 106 -17.73 -3.39 -9.41
C ALA A 106 -17.87 -1.99 -10.01
N GLY A 107 -16.93 -1.63 -10.88
CA GLY A 107 -16.93 -0.37 -11.62
C GLY A 107 -16.71 -0.59 -13.11
N ILE A 108 -17.35 0.23 -13.94
CA ILE A 108 -17.07 0.32 -15.37
C ILE A 108 -16.77 1.79 -15.70
N GLY A 109 -15.62 2.06 -16.34
CA GLY A 109 -15.37 3.41 -16.82
C GLY A 109 -14.01 3.62 -17.50
N GLY A 110 -13.93 4.66 -18.32
CA GLY A 110 -12.64 5.22 -18.74
C GLY A 110 -11.99 6.03 -17.61
N GLY A 111 -11.06 6.94 -17.92
CA GLY A 111 -10.31 7.68 -16.90
C GLY A 111 -11.16 8.41 -15.84
N LYS A 112 -12.25 9.07 -16.24
CA LYS A 112 -13.15 9.79 -15.31
C LYS A 112 -13.89 8.82 -14.36
N GLY A 113 -14.50 7.77 -14.93
CA GLY A 113 -15.24 6.78 -14.15
C GLY A 113 -14.32 5.97 -13.22
N ALA A 114 -13.12 5.62 -13.69
CA ALA A 114 -12.10 4.96 -12.88
C ALA A 114 -11.66 5.82 -11.68
N GLY A 115 -11.47 7.13 -11.87
CA GLY A 115 -11.15 8.05 -10.77
C GLY A 115 -12.27 8.16 -9.73
N VAL A 116 -13.53 8.25 -10.19
CA VAL A 116 -14.71 8.23 -9.29
C VAL A 116 -14.78 6.91 -8.51
N PHE A 117 -14.61 5.77 -9.19
CA PHE A 117 -14.60 4.45 -8.56
C PHE A 117 -13.51 4.33 -7.50
N HIS A 118 -12.28 4.72 -7.84
CA HIS A 118 -11.16 4.68 -6.91
C HIS A 118 -11.46 5.47 -5.63
N ARG A 119 -11.90 6.73 -5.76
CA ARG A 119 -12.24 7.56 -4.60
C ARG A 119 -13.43 7.03 -3.80
N ALA A 120 -14.41 6.41 -4.47
CA ALA A 120 -15.57 5.82 -3.81
C ALA A 120 -15.24 4.57 -2.98
N THR A 121 -14.12 3.89 -3.29
CA THR A 121 -13.82 2.55 -2.76
C THR A 121 -12.52 2.45 -1.97
N LYS A 122 -11.63 3.45 -2.04
CA LYS A 122 -10.30 3.42 -1.41
C LYS A 122 -10.29 3.21 0.11
N ASP A 123 -11.38 3.60 0.79
CA ASP A 123 -11.52 3.49 2.24
C ASP A 123 -12.25 2.22 2.69
N LEU A 124 -12.64 1.34 1.75
CA LEU A 124 -13.11 0.00 2.07
C LEU A 124 -11.96 -0.87 2.60
N PRO A 125 -12.23 -1.88 3.45
CA PRO A 125 -11.18 -2.72 3.99
C PRO A 125 -10.33 -3.41 2.92
N TYR A 126 -9.07 -3.64 3.25
CA TYR A 126 -8.20 -4.50 2.49
C TYR A 126 -8.79 -5.91 2.42
N GLY A 127 -8.72 -6.54 1.25
CA GLY A 127 -9.35 -7.82 0.94
C GLY A 127 -10.81 -7.72 0.52
N PHE A 128 -11.49 -6.57 0.73
CA PHE A 128 -12.87 -6.42 0.26
C PHE A 128 -12.91 -6.48 -1.29
N PRO A 129 -13.74 -7.34 -1.92
CA PRO A 129 -13.74 -7.50 -3.36
C PRO A 129 -14.11 -6.21 -4.10
N LYS A 130 -13.11 -5.59 -4.75
CA LYS A 130 -13.22 -4.38 -5.56
C LYS A 130 -12.72 -4.69 -6.97
N LEU A 131 -13.58 -4.62 -7.98
CA LEU A 131 -13.21 -4.88 -9.38
C LEU A 131 -13.52 -3.68 -10.27
N LEU A 132 -12.55 -3.25 -11.07
CA LEU A 132 -12.70 -2.13 -12.00
C LEU A 132 -12.39 -2.57 -13.43
N VAL A 133 -13.42 -2.57 -14.29
CA VAL A 133 -13.28 -2.75 -15.74
C VAL A 133 -13.05 -1.40 -16.39
N THR A 134 -11.89 -1.20 -17.03
CA THR A 134 -11.48 0.16 -17.41
C THR A 134 -10.59 0.29 -18.64
N SER A 135 -10.83 1.36 -19.41
CA SER A 135 -9.94 1.89 -20.45
C SER A 135 -9.06 3.05 -19.93
N GLY A 136 -8.92 3.18 -18.60
CA GLY A 136 -8.15 4.23 -17.94
C GLY A 136 -6.69 4.25 -18.37
N ARG A 137 -6.09 5.46 -18.36
CA ARG A 137 -4.67 5.64 -18.73
C ARG A 137 -3.76 4.91 -17.71
N PRO A 138 -2.62 4.35 -18.14
CA PRO A 138 -1.72 3.60 -17.25
C PRO A 138 -1.34 4.31 -15.95
N ALA A 139 -1.10 5.63 -15.98
CA ALA A 139 -0.76 6.40 -14.78
C ALA A 139 -1.85 6.36 -13.70
N LEU A 140 -3.13 6.43 -14.10
CA LEU A 140 -4.25 6.31 -13.16
C LEU A 140 -4.36 4.88 -12.63
N LEU A 141 -4.14 3.87 -13.48
CA LEU A 141 -4.16 2.47 -13.05
C LEU A 141 -3.05 2.19 -12.03
N ALA A 142 -1.86 2.76 -12.24
CA ALA A 142 -0.75 2.69 -11.29
C ALA A 142 -1.09 3.38 -9.97
N GLU A 143 -1.75 4.55 -9.98
CA GLU A 143 -2.22 5.21 -8.77
C GLU A 143 -3.19 4.31 -7.97
N ILE A 144 -4.16 3.68 -8.64
CA ILE A 144 -5.11 2.76 -7.99
C ILE A 144 -4.38 1.53 -7.42
N ALA A 145 -3.48 0.93 -8.20
CA ALA A 145 -2.74 -0.27 -7.81
C ALA A 145 -1.73 -0.03 -6.67
N THR A 146 -1.27 1.21 -6.49
CA THR A 146 -0.33 1.58 -5.42
C THR A 146 -1.01 2.02 -4.12
N THR A 147 -2.34 2.18 -4.13
CA THR A 147 -3.12 2.70 -3.00
C THR A 147 -4.23 1.77 -2.52
N THR A 148 -4.63 0.79 -3.33
CA THR A 148 -5.70 -0.17 -3.02
C THR A 148 -5.41 -1.55 -3.60
N ASP A 149 -6.05 -2.57 -3.04
CA ASP A 149 -6.11 -3.95 -3.54
C ASP A 149 -7.21 -4.15 -4.61
N THR A 150 -7.51 -3.11 -5.39
CA THR A 150 -8.52 -3.19 -6.45
C THR A 150 -8.05 -4.09 -7.59
N ILE A 151 -8.89 -5.05 -7.98
CA ILE A 151 -8.70 -5.86 -9.17
C ILE A 151 -8.94 -4.98 -10.40
N LEU A 152 -7.88 -4.69 -11.14
CA LEU A 152 -7.94 -3.93 -12.38
C LEU A 152 -8.13 -4.91 -13.55
N LEU A 153 -9.17 -4.70 -14.35
CA LEU A 153 -9.37 -5.38 -15.62
C LEU A 153 -9.28 -4.35 -16.77
N PRO A 154 -8.07 -4.10 -17.30
CA PRO A 154 -7.89 -3.20 -18.42
C PRO A 154 -8.54 -3.77 -19.68
N THR A 155 -9.40 -3.00 -20.34
CA THR A 155 -10.10 -3.46 -21.55
C THR A 155 -9.23 -3.41 -22.81
N LEU A 156 -8.16 -2.60 -22.79
CA LEU A 156 -7.24 -2.28 -23.91
C LEU A 156 -7.91 -1.62 -25.14
N VAL A 157 -9.22 -1.78 -25.31
CA VAL A 157 -10.09 -1.01 -26.20
C VAL A 157 -10.94 -0.06 -25.36
N ASP A 158 -11.40 1.03 -25.96
CA ASP A 158 -12.30 1.94 -25.24
C ASP A 158 -13.72 1.36 -25.11
N LEU A 159 -14.42 1.79 -24.07
CA LEU A 159 -15.78 1.41 -23.73
C LEU A 159 -16.76 2.35 -24.45
N PHE A 160 -16.97 2.12 -25.75
CA PHE A 160 -17.95 2.84 -26.58
C PHE A 160 -19.02 1.87 -27.09
N GLY A 161 -19.75 1.27 -26.16
CA GLY A 161 -20.77 0.28 -26.45
C GLY A 161 -20.21 -1.13 -26.63
N MET A 162 -21.11 -2.04 -27.01
CA MET A 162 -20.84 -3.47 -27.01
C MET A 162 -20.18 -3.96 -28.31
N ASN A 163 -18.98 -4.51 -28.18
CA ASN A 163 -18.30 -5.28 -29.23
C ASN A 163 -17.76 -6.61 -28.66
N GLN A 164 -17.14 -7.45 -29.49
CA GLN A 164 -16.63 -8.76 -29.06
C GLN A 164 -15.61 -8.68 -27.90
N PHE A 165 -14.77 -7.65 -27.87
CA PHE A 165 -13.77 -7.45 -26.82
C PHE A 165 -14.42 -6.97 -25.52
N THR A 166 -15.33 -6.00 -25.60
CA THR A 166 -16.11 -5.54 -24.43
C THR A 166 -16.95 -6.68 -23.85
N ARG A 167 -17.59 -7.51 -24.68
CA ARG A 167 -18.34 -8.71 -24.24
C ARG A 167 -17.43 -9.70 -23.51
N ALA A 168 -16.26 -9.99 -24.05
CA ALA A 168 -15.30 -10.89 -23.40
C ALA A 168 -14.83 -10.34 -22.04
N ALA A 169 -14.47 -9.05 -21.98
CA ALA A 169 -14.04 -8.42 -20.74
C ALA A 169 -15.16 -8.41 -19.67
N LEU A 170 -16.38 -8.04 -20.04
CA LEU A 170 -17.51 -8.02 -19.11
C LEU A 170 -17.96 -9.44 -18.71
N GLY A 171 -17.83 -10.43 -19.60
CA GLY A 171 -18.00 -11.85 -19.28
C GLY A 171 -17.04 -12.31 -18.19
N ASN A 172 -15.75 -12.05 -18.39
CA ASN A 172 -14.73 -12.38 -17.38
C ASN A 172 -14.99 -11.64 -16.07
N ALA A 173 -15.35 -10.36 -16.11
CA ALA A 173 -15.68 -9.59 -14.92
C ALA A 173 -16.86 -10.20 -14.16
N ALA A 174 -17.90 -10.65 -14.86
CA ALA A 174 -19.05 -11.32 -14.25
C ALA A 174 -18.67 -12.64 -13.58
N ASP A 175 -17.83 -13.46 -14.23
CA ASP A 175 -17.35 -14.73 -13.67
C ASP A 175 -16.46 -14.51 -12.44
N MET A 176 -15.54 -13.54 -12.51
CA MET A 176 -14.72 -13.13 -11.37
C MET A 176 -15.59 -12.68 -10.20
N LEU A 177 -16.52 -11.76 -10.47
CA LEU A 177 -17.43 -11.26 -9.45
C LEU A 177 -18.25 -12.39 -8.86
N ALA A 178 -18.85 -13.27 -9.67
CA ALA A 178 -19.64 -14.43 -9.24
C ALA A 178 -18.87 -15.35 -8.26
N GLY A 179 -17.57 -15.56 -8.50
CA GLY A 179 -16.71 -16.37 -7.63
C GLY A 179 -16.15 -15.63 -6.41
N LEU A 180 -16.00 -14.31 -6.46
CA LEU A 180 -15.46 -13.52 -5.34
C LEU A 180 -16.41 -13.54 -4.15
N ALA A 181 -15.87 -13.84 -2.97
CA ALA A 181 -16.58 -13.85 -1.69
C ALA A 181 -15.86 -12.98 -0.66
N TRP A 182 -16.64 -12.33 0.21
CA TRP A 182 -16.14 -11.56 1.34
C TRP A 182 -16.51 -12.27 2.65
N LYS A 183 -15.52 -12.61 3.46
CA LYS A 183 -15.72 -13.30 4.76
C LYS A 183 -15.56 -12.36 5.96
N GLY A 184 -15.32 -11.07 5.74
CA GLY A 184 -14.91 -10.15 6.80
C GLY A 184 -13.40 -10.18 7.04
N VAL A 185 -12.93 -9.25 7.86
CA VAL A 185 -11.56 -9.28 8.40
C VAL A 185 -11.58 -10.21 9.61
N GLU A 186 -10.76 -11.25 9.60
CA GLU A 186 -10.60 -12.11 10.78
C GLU A 186 -10.04 -11.30 11.95
N GLU A 187 -10.54 -11.57 13.16
CA GLU A 187 -9.98 -10.95 14.36
C GLU A 187 -8.53 -11.37 14.53
N ARG A 188 -7.66 -10.39 14.81
CA ARG A 188 -6.24 -10.65 15.03
C ARG A 188 -6.09 -11.45 16.32
N THR A 189 -5.65 -12.71 16.19
CA THR A 189 -5.30 -13.54 17.35
C THR A 189 -3.82 -13.40 17.66
N GLY A 190 -3.48 -12.82 18.82
CA GLY A 190 -2.11 -12.68 19.27
C GLY A 190 -1.41 -11.40 18.82
N LYS A 191 -0.11 -11.32 19.10
CA LYS A 191 0.72 -10.14 18.78
C LYS A 191 1.16 -10.19 17.30
N THR A 192 1.17 -9.04 16.64
CA THR A 192 1.60 -8.93 15.24
C THR A 192 2.61 -7.80 15.05
N VAL A 193 3.74 -8.11 14.40
CA VAL A 193 4.82 -7.17 14.12
C VAL A 193 4.95 -6.95 12.62
N ALA A 194 5.04 -5.69 12.21
CA ALA A 194 5.41 -5.35 10.83
C ALA A 194 6.94 -5.33 10.67
N ILE A 195 7.45 -5.76 9.53
CA ILE A 195 8.87 -5.66 9.18
C ILE A 195 9.06 -5.13 7.77
N THR A 196 9.98 -4.19 7.57
CA THR A 196 10.38 -3.76 6.21
C THR A 196 11.45 -4.68 5.65
N ALA A 197 11.38 -4.92 4.34
CA ALA A 197 12.24 -5.86 3.65
C ALA A 197 12.64 -5.35 2.26
N PHE A 198 13.83 -5.74 1.82
CA PHE A 198 14.27 -5.55 0.44
C PHE A 198 15.16 -6.70 0.01
N GLY A 199 15.38 -6.89 -1.30
CA GLY A 199 16.12 -8.04 -1.83
C GLY A 199 17.44 -8.26 -1.09
N VAL A 200 18.19 -7.17 -0.89
CA VAL A 200 19.51 -7.10 -0.24
C VAL A 200 19.52 -7.19 1.30
N THR A 201 18.34 -7.34 1.93
CA THR A 201 18.17 -7.53 3.39
C THR A 201 17.33 -8.76 3.73
N THR A 202 16.94 -9.54 2.71
CA THR A 202 16.09 -10.72 2.85
C THR A 202 16.60 -11.74 3.88
N PRO A 203 17.92 -12.05 3.96
CA PRO A 203 18.42 -13.03 4.93
C PRO A 203 18.11 -12.65 6.39
N ALA A 204 18.27 -11.37 6.76
CA ALA A 204 17.94 -10.88 8.09
C ALA A 204 16.43 -10.94 8.36
N VAL A 205 15.59 -10.51 7.40
CA VAL A 205 14.13 -10.54 7.53
C VAL A 205 13.63 -11.97 7.77
N GLN A 206 14.16 -12.96 7.04
CA GLN A 206 13.81 -14.37 7.21
C GLN A 206 14.20 -14.91 8.58
N THR A 207 15.38 -14.52 9.08
CA THR A 207 15.85 -14.90 10.41
C THR A 207 14.97 -14.29 11.51
N ILE A 208 14.70 -12.97 11.43
CA ILE A 208 13.83 -12.26 12.38
C ILE A 208 12.43 -12.87 12.39
N LYS A 209 11.85 -13.11 11.21
CA LYS A 209 10.54 -13.76 11.08
C LYS A 209 10.51 -15.10 11.79
N SER A 210 11.52 -15.94 11.58
CA SER A 210 11.59 -17.27 12.21
C SER A 210 11.67 -17.19 13.73
N LEU A 211 12.46 -16.25 14.27
CA LEU A 211 12.59 -16.05 15.72
C LEU A 211 11.30 -15.52 16.36
N LEU A 212 10.67 -14.52 15.75
CA LEU A 212 9.40 -13.98 16.25
C LEU A 212 8.25 -15.00 16.18
N GLU A 213 8.18 -15.81 15.13
CA GLU A 213 7.16 -16.86 15.02
C GLU A 213 7.38 -18.00 16.02
N ALA A 214 8.63 -18.33 16.35
CA ALA A 214 8.93 -19.25 17.45
C ALA A 214 8.42 -18.71 18.79
N ALA A 215 8.40 -17.39 18.97
CA ALA A 215 7.78 -16.69 20.10
C ALA A 215 6.26 -16.47 19.96
N ARG A 216 5.61 -17.08 18.96
CA ARG A 216 4.16 -16.95 18.66
C ARG A 216 3.73 -15.52 18.31
N ILE A 217 4.61 -14.74 17.70
CA ILE A 217 4.32 -13.41 17.18
C ILE A 217 4.18 -13.53 15.66
N THR A 218 3.05 -13.07 15.12
CA THR A 218 2.83 -13.03 13.67
C THR A 218 3.67 -11.92 13.05
N VAL A 219 4.32 -12.20 11.92
CA VAL A 219 5.15 -11.21 11.22
C VAL A 219 4.57 -10.90 9.84
N VAL A 220 4.42 -9.62 9.54
CA VAL A 220 3.96 -9.12 8.24
C VAL A 220 5.07 -8.33 7.58
N ALA A 221 5.63 -8.86 6.50
CA ALA A 221 6.70 -8.21 5.75
C ALA A 221 6.17 -7.24 4.70
N PHE A 222 6.74 -6.05 4.64
CA PHE A 222 6.45 -5.01 3.66
C PHE A 222 7.67 -4.75 2.78
N PRO A 223 7.54 -4.80 1.44
CA PRO A 223 8.63 -4.44 0.57
C PRO A 223 8.90 -2.92 0.69
N ALA A 224 10.15 -2.53 0.95
CA ALA A 224 10.57 -1.13 1.05
C ALA A 224 10.71 -0.50 -0.35
N ASN A 225 9.60 -0.38 -1.08
CA ASN A 225 9.52 0.07 -2.47
C ASN A 225 8.69 1.36 -2.65
N GLY A 226 8.51 2.12 -1.58
CA GLY A 226 7.68 3.31 -1.48
C GLY A 226 6.22 2.97 -1.18
N ALA A 227 5.59 2.12 -2.00
CA ALA A 227 4.21 1.71 -1.79
C ALA A 227 4.05 0.83 -0.53
N GLY A 228 4.99 -0.09 -0.29
CA GLY A 228 4.98 -0.94 0.89
C GLY A 228 5.19 -0.14 2.17
N GLY A 229 6.15 0.79 2.22
CA GLY A 229 6.32 1.71 3.34
C GLY A 229 5.06 2.54 3.63
N ARG A 230 4.47 3.19 2.62
CA ARG A 230 3.21 3.95 2.79
C ARG A 230 2.06 3.11 3.32
N THR A 231 1.94 1.87 2.82
CA THR A 231 0.92 0.93 3.26
C THR A 231 1.15 0.54 4.72
N MET A 232 2.39 0.23 5.09
CA MET A 232 2.78 -0.07 6.47
C MET A 232 2.43 1.10 7.41
N GLU A 233 2.84 2.33 7.10
CA GLU A 233 2.53 3.53 7.90
C GLU A 233 1.02 3.74 8.08
N THR A 234 0.24 3.52 7.02
CA THR A 234 -1.23 3.62 7.05
C THR A 234 -1.84 2.56 7.97
N LEU A 235 -1.36 1.33 7.89
CA LEU A 235 -1.83 0.21 8.71
C LEU A 235 -1.41 0.35 10.18
N ILE A 236 -0.21 0.85 10.46
CA ILE A 236 0.22 1.23 11.81
C ILE A 236 -0.75 2.27 12.40
N GLY A 237 -1.06 3.33 11.64
CA GLY A 237 -2.01 4.36 12.07
C GLY A 237 -3.43 3.84 12.35
N LYS A 238 -3.80 2.70 11.76
CA LYS A 238 -5.08 2.00 11.98
C LYS A 238 -5.01 0.94 13.09
N GLY A 239 -3.89 0.81 13.81
CA GLY A 239 -3.73 -0.16 14.90
C GLY A 239 -3.52 -1.60 14.44
N ALA A 240 -3.09 -1.82 13.18
CA ALA A 240 -2.92 -3.17 12.62
C ALA A 240 -1.75 -3.97 13.21
N PHE A 241 -0.84 -3.32 13.96
CA PHE A 241 0.37 -3.93 14.51
C PHE A 241 0.58 -3.56 15.97
N ASP A 242 1.22 -4.47 16.71
CA ASP A 242 1.65 -4.29 18.10
C ASP A 242 3.09 -3.76 18.20
N GLY A 243 3.90 -3.95 17.16
CA GLY A 243 5.28 -3.46 17.05
C GLY A 243 5.77 -3.40 15.61
N VAL A 244 6.91 -2.74 15.39
CA VAL A 244 7.51 -2.55 14.06
C VAL A 244 9.01 -2.81 14.12
N ILE A 245 9.53 -3.62 13.21
CA ILE A 245 10.96 -3.74 12.95
C ILE A 245 11.21 -3.09 11.59
N ASP A 246 11.61 -1.84 11.62
CA ASP A 246 11.98 -1.12 10.42
C ASP A 246 13.44 -1.41 10.04
N LEU A 247 13.66 -2.62 9.54
CA LEU A 247 14.97 -3.12 9.19
C LEU A 247 15.53 -2.46 7.94
N THR A 248 14.66 -2.18 6.95
CA THR A 248 15.03 -1.61 5.66
C THR A 248 14.42 -0.23 5.47
N THR A 249 15.20 0.80 5.74
CA THR A 249 14.80 2.20 5.63
C THR A 249 15.25 2.86 4.32
N THR A 250 15.57 2.10 3.27
CA THR A 250 16.01 2.58 1.95
C THR A 250 15.09 3.64 1.32
N GLU A 251 13.79 3.61 1.64
CA GLU A 251 12.82 4.61 1.17
C GLU A 251 13.14 6.04 1.65
N MET A 252 13.98 6.19 2.69
CA MET A 252 14.52 7.49 3.12
C MET A 252 15.61 8.01 2.18
N ALA A 253 16.42 7.14 1.58
CA ALA A 253 17.39 7.52 0.56
C ALA A 253 16.67 8.01 -0.70
N ASP A 254 15.62 7.28 -1.12
CA ASP A 254 14.75 7.69 -2.22
C ASP A 254 14.00 9.00 -1.93
N LEU A 255 13.54 9.23 -0.70
CA LEU A 255 12.95 10.51 -0.31
C LEU A 255 13.96 11.66 -0.41
N HIS A 256 15.18 11.46 0.10
CA HIS A 256 16.20 12.51 0.13
C HIS A 256 16.74 12.86 -1.27
N LEU A 257 16.94 11.86 -2.12
CA LEU A 257 17.64 12.00 -3.41
C LEU A 257 16.71 11.90 -4.62
N GLY A 258 15.39 11.95 -4.43
CA GLY A 258 14.42 11.94 -5.53
C GLY A 258 14.34 10.60 -6.28
N GLY A 259 14.54 9.50 -5.56
CA GLY A 259 14.38 8.15 -6.08
C GLY A 259 12.91 7.77 -6.33
N THR A 260 12.73 6.68 -7.07
CA THR A 260 11.42 6.19 -7.53
C THR A 260 10.67 5.34 -6.50
N ALA A 261 11.34 4.90 -5.43
CA ALA A 261 10.81 4.09 -4.35
C ALA A 261 10.59 4.89 -3.05
N SER A 262 10.39 6.21 -3.13
CA SER A 262 10.12 7.02 -1.95
C SER A 262 8.75 6.67 -1.34
N ALA A 263 8.70 6.54 -0.01
CA ALA A 263 7.45 6.43 0.75
C ALA A 263 6.87 7.80 1.16
N GLY A 264 7.52 8.91 0.78
CA GLY A 264 7.07 10.27 1.08
C GLY A 264 7.34 10.71 2.53
N GLU A 265 6.98 11.95 2.84
CA GLU A 265 7.30 12.59 4.13
C GLU A 265 6.73 11.88 5.37
N GLY A 266 5.64 11.12 5.20
CA GLY A 266 5.01 10.35 6.28
C GLY A 266 5.80 9.12 6.72
N ARG A 267 6.90 8.79 6.05
CA ARG A 267 7.72 7.63 6.36
C ARG A 267 8.43 7.77 7.70
N LEU A 268 8.48 6.68 8.47
CA LEU A 268 9.02 6.56 9.83
C LEU A 268 8.31 7.44 10.88
N THR A 269 7.00 7.69 10.70
CA THR A 269 6.26 8.58 11.62
C THR A 269 5.11 7.94 12.37
N ALA A 270 4.47 6.90 11.81
CA ALA A 270 3.26 6.35 12.39
C ALA A 270 3.53 5.63 13.70
N ALA A 271 4.57 4.79 13.78
CA ALA A 271 4.92 4.04 14.99
C ALA A 271 5.24 4.98 16.15
N SER A 272 6.08 5.99 15.90
CA SER A 272 6.40 7.08 16.84
C SER A 272 5.15 7.80 17.35
N ARG A 273 4.19 8.08 16.45
CA ARG A 273 2.95 8.80 16.78
C ARG A 273 1.97 7.96 17.59
N VAL A 274 1.83 6.68 17.30
CA VAL A 274 0.87 5.79 17.99
C VAL A 274 1.47 5.12 19.24
N GLY A 275 2.79 5.14 19.41
CA GLY A 275 3.47 4.65 20.61
C GLY A 275 3.67 3.13 20.68
N ILE A 276 3.64 2.43 19.54
CA ILE A 276 4.03 1.01 19.47
C ILE A 276 5.56 0.88 19.49
N PRO A 277 6.12 -0.23 20.00
CA PRO A 277 7.58 -0.41 20.06
C PRO A 277 8.14 -0.49 18.64
N GLN A 278 9.26 0.18 18.41
CA GLN A 278 9.91 0.19 17.11
C GLN A 278 11.41 -0.05 17.19
N VAL A 279 11.90 -0.98 16.38
CA VAL A 279 13.33 -1.18 16.09
C VAL A 279 13.63 -0.54 14.75
N ILE A 280 14.72 0.24 14.67
CA ILE A 280 15.18 0.89 13.45
C ILE A 280 16.59 0.40 13.10
N ALA A 281 16.79 -0.03 11.86
CA ALA A 281 18.09 -0.33 11.29
C ALA A 281 18.24 0.33 9.90
N PRO A 282 19.47 0.69 9.48
CA PRO A 282 19.72 1.43 8.24
C PRO A 282 19.73 0.53 6.99
N GLY A 283 18.92 -0.52 6.92
CA GLY A 283 19.01 -1.47 5.81
C GLY A 283 18.80 -0.79 4.45
N ALA A 284 19.74 -1.07 3.54
CA ALA A 284 19.76 -0.59 2.17
C ALA A 284 19.75 0.96 2.01
N ILE A 285 20.21 1.73 3.00
CA ILE A 285 20.39 3.20 2.84
C ILE A 285 21.56 3.55 1.91
N ASP A 286 22.38 2.57 1.54
CA ASP A 286 23.51 2.69 0.63
C ASP A 286 23.06 2.88 -0.83
N MET A 287 21.76 2.86 -1.12
CA MET A 287 21.24 2.93 -2.49
C MET A 287 20.00 3.81 -2.64
N VAL A 288 19.89 4.40 -3.83
CA VAL A 288 18.69 5.09 -4.34
C VAL A 288 18.17 4.35 -5.56
N ASN A 289 16.86 4.19 -5.67
CA ASN A 289 16.24 3.38 -6.71
C ASN A 289 15.78 4.24 -7.91
N PHE A 290 16.26 3.90 -9.10
CA PHE A 290 15.79 4.46 -10.38
C PHE A 290 15.31 3.36 -11.33
N GLY A 291 14.73 3.79 -12.46
CA GLY A 291 14.27 2.91 -13.52
C GLY A 291 15.42 2.33 -14.36
N SER A 292 15.17 2.16 -15.66
CA SER A 292 16.20 1.73 -16.60
C SER A 292 17.39 2.73 -16.63
N PRO A 293 18.60 2.30 -17.02
CA PRO A 293 19.81 3.13 -16.90
C PRO A 293 19.73 4.52 -17.56
N ASP A 294 18.95 4.64 -18.64
CA ASP A 294 18.70 5.88 -19.38
C ASP A 294 17.76 6.87 -18.66
N THR A 295 17.05 6.40 -17.62
CA THR A 295 16.15 7.22 -16.80
C THR A 295 16.84 7.82 -15.57
N VAL A 296 18.08 7.42 -15.28
CA VAL A 296 18.84 7.95 -14.15
C VAL A 296 19.15 9.44 -14.38
N PRO A 297 18.77 10.35 -13.46
CA PRO A 297 19.02 11.78 -13.63
C PRO A 297 20.51 12.11 -13.80
N ALA A 298 20.80 13.13 -14.62
CA ALA A 298 22.17 13.49 -14.99
C ALA A 298 23.04 13.92 -13.79
N GLU A 299 22.43 14.40 -12.70
CA GLU A 299 23.12 14.75 -11.45
C GLU A 299 23.77 13.54 -10.75
N PHE A 300 23.32 12.31 -11.05
CA PHE A 300 23.91 11.07 -10.54
C PHE A 300 24.94 10.46 -11.51
N SER A 301 25.33 11.19 -12.56
CA SER A 301 26.19 10.66 -13.63
C SER A 301 27.56 10.19 -13.13
N ASP A 302 28.12 10.85 -12.12
CA ASP A 302 29.42 10.60 -11.51
C ASP A 302 29.39 9.58 -10.34
N ARG A 303 28.22 9.03 -10.02
CA ARG A 303 28.06 8.06 -8.94
C ARG A 303 28.17 6.63 -9.43
N VAL A 304 28.54 5.73 -8.51
CA VAL A 304 28.54 4.29 -8.76
C VAL A 304 27.10 3.83 -9.00
N LYS A 305 26.89 3.14 -10.13
CA LYS A 305 25.59 2.60 -10.55
C LYS A 305 25.67 1.09 -10.59
N TYR A 306 24.59 0.44 -10.15
CA TYR A 306 24.43 -1.00 -10.24
C TYR A 306 23.11 -1.31 -10.93
N GLN A 307 23.16 -1.93 -12.10
CA GLN A 307 21.96 -2.34 -12.82
C GLN A 307 21.42 -3.63 -12.21
N HIS A 308 20.44 -3.52 -11.31
CA HIS A 308 19.84 -4.66 -10.62
C HIS A 308 18.97 -5.50 -11.56
N THR A 309 18.22 -4.84 -12.45
CA THR A 309 17.48 -5.48 -13.54
C THR A 309 17.53 -4.61 -14.80
N PRO A 310 17.08 -5.10 -15.97
CA PRO A 310 16.92 -4.24 -17.15
C PRO A 310 16.07 -2.97 -16.89
N MET A 311 15.17 -3.01 -15.90
CA MET A 311 14.23 -1.94 -15.57
C MET A 311 14.58 -1.20 -14.27
N THR A 312 15.68 -1.55 -13.58
CA THR A 312 16.01 -0.99 -12.27
C THR A 312 17.51 -0.75 -12.13
N THR A 313 17.85 0.49 -11.82
CA THR A 313 19.23 0.94 -11.58
C THR A 313 19.33 1.51 -10.18
N LEU A 314 20.29 0.99 -9.42
CA LEU A 314 20.62 1.46 -8.08
C LEU A 314 21.77 2.43 -8.17
N VAL A 315 21.69 3.55 -7.47
CA VAL A 315 22.75 4.56 -7.39
C VAL A 315 23.29 4.61 -5.97
N ARG A 316 24.61 4.51 -5.80
CA ARG A 316 25.27 4.57 -4.48
C ARG A 316 25.06 5.94 -3.82
N THR A 317 24.63 5.93 -2.56
CA THR A 317 24.64 7.12 -1.69
C THR A 317 26.06 7.45 -1.24
N ARG A 318 26.30 8.72 -0.91
CA ARG A 318 27.58 9.26 -0.44
C ARG A 318 27.54 9.59 1.05
N PRO A 319 28.69 9.87 1.69
CA PRO A 319 28.73 10.25 3.11
C PRO A 319 27.83 11.43 3.47
N GLU A 320 27.75 12.45 2.62
CA GLU A 320 26.87 13.60 2.84
C GLU A 320 25.38 13.21 2.82
N ASP A 321 25.00 12.29 1.94
CA ASP A 321 23.61 11.83 1.80
C ASP A 321 23.23 10.96 3.01
N THR A 322 24.09 10.01 3.40
CA THR A 322 23.81 9.10 4.51
C THR A 322 23.79 9.83 5.86
N ALA A 323 24.63 10.85 6.03
CA ALA A 323 24.55 11.76 7.17
C ALA A 323 23.20 12.49 7.24
N GLU A 324 22.68 12.95 6.10
CA GLU A 324 21.40 13.64 6.05
C GLU A 324 20.21 12.70 6.26
N ILE A 325 20.26 11.49 5.68
CA ILE A 325 19.28 10.43 5.92
C ILE A 325 19.24 10.07 7.41
N ALA A 326 20.39 10.00 8.08
CA ALA A 326 20.46 9.75 9.53
C ALA A 326 19.79 10.87 10.34
N ARG A 327 20.08 12.15 10.04
CA ARG A 327 19.44 13.30 10.70
C ARG A 327 17.93 13.29 10.54
N GLN A 328 17.45 13.11 9.30
CA GLN A 328 16.02 13.02 9.00
C GLN A 328 15.33 11.85 9.70
N THR A 329 16.04 10.73 9.86
CA THR A 329 15.55 9.57 10.61
C THR A 329 15.48 9.88 12.10
N ALA A 330 16.57 10.40 12.68
CA ALA A 330 16.64 10.78 14.09
C ALA A 330 15.56 11.80 14.48
N ASP A 331 15.33 12.84 13.67
CA ASP A 331 14.30 13.85 13.90
C ASP A 331 12.88 13.28 13.96
N ARG A 332 12.62 12.19 13.23
CA ARG A 332 11.34 11.48 13.28
C ARG A 332 11.23 10.60 14.53
N LEU A 333 12.32 9.92 14.91
CA LEU A 333 12.37 9.09 16.12
C LEU A 333 12.34 9.91 17.40
N ASN A 334 12.92 11.12 17.41
CA ASN A 334 12.88 12.06 18.52
C ASN A 334 11.45 12.49 18.92
N LYS A 335 10.47 12.25 18.05
CA LYS A 335 9.04 12.52 18.28
C LYS A 335 8.28 11.29 18.82
N ALA A 336 8.97 10.17 19.06
CA ALA A 336 8.34 8.95 19.54
C ALA A 336 7.82 9.10 20.97
N ILE A 337 6.59 8.64 21.19
CA ILE A 337 5.99 8.55 22.53
C ILE A 337 6.05 7.12 23.11
N GLY A 338 6.50 6.16 22.31
CA GLY A 338 6.69 4.76 22.68
C GLY A 338 8.16 4.33 22.67
N PRO A 339 8.47 3.08 23.07
CA PRO A 339 9.81 2.53 23.06
C PRO A 339 10.43 2.53 21.66
N VAL A 340 11.66 2.99 21.56
CA VAL A 340 12.45 3.00 20.33
C VAL A 340 13.81 2.37 20.62
N ALA A 341 14.32 1.57 19.69
CA ALA A 341 15.72 1.17 19.66
C ALA A 341 16.29 1.35 18.25
N VAL A 342 17.50 1.90 18.17
CA VAL A 342 18.27 1.99 16.93
C VAL A 342 19.40 0.98 16.99
N LEU A 343 19.49 0.09 15.99
CA LEU A 343 20.52 -0.93 15.91
C LEU A 343 21.40 -0.66 14.69
N TRP A 344 22.71 -0.54 14.92
CA TRP A 344 23.72 -0.26 13.89
C TRP A 344 24.48 -1.54 13.50
N PRO A 345 24.39 -1.98 12.23
CA PRO A 345 25.15 -3.11 11.69
C PRO A 345 26.50 -2.63 11.14
N GLY A 346 27.54 -2.61 11.98
CA GLY A 346 28.87 -2.10 11.61
C GLY A 346 29.58 -2.88 10.50
N GLY A 347 29.15 -4.12 10.24
CA GLY A 347 29.67 -4.95 9.14
C GLY A 347 29.12 -4.60 7.75
N GLY A 348 28.07 -3.76 7.66
CA GLY A 348 27.47 -3.29 6.40
C GLY A 348 25.94 -3.32 6.40
N VAL A 349 25.33 -2.50 5.53
CA VAL A 349 23.88 -2.22 5.53
C VAL A 349 23.10 -2.93 4.40
N SER A 350 23.76 -3.64 3.49
CA SER A 350 23.14 -4.36 2.38
C SER A 350 24.07 -5.44 1.82
N ASP A 351 23.55 -6.39 1.04
CA ASP A 351 24.38 -7.35 0.30
C ASP A 351 25.44 -6.73 -0.64
N TYR A 352 25.29 -5.46 -1.01
CA TYR A 352 26.25 -4.73 -1.83
C TYR A 352 27.26 -3.91 -1.01
N ASP A 353 27.03 -3.76 0.29
CA ASP A 353 27.90 -3.04 1.21
C ASP A 353 28.76 -4.01 2.02
N ARG A 354 29.66 -4.70 1.31
CA ARG A 354 30.63 -5.65 1.85
C ARG A 354 32.00 -5.46 1.21
N PRO A 355 33.11 -5.71 1.90
CA PRO A 355 34.45 -5.62 1.30
C PRO A 355 34.52 -6.34 -0.07
N GLY A 356 34.89 -5.59 -1.12
CA GLY A 356 34.96 -6.10 -2.50
C GLY A 356 33.68 -6.00 -3.33
N HIS A 357 32.56 -5.52 -2.76
CA HIS A 357 31.31 -5.29 -3.47
C HIS A 357 31.14 -3.84 -3.92
N ALA A 358 30.24 -3.61 -4.88
CA ALA A 358 30.12 -2.33 -5.59
C ALA A 358 29.75 -1.14 -4.71
N PHE A 359 28.99 -1.35 -3.63
CA PHE A 359 28.50 -0.28 -2.75
C PHE A 359 29.23 -0.22 -1.41
N HIS A 360 30.34 -0.94 -1.25
CA HIS A 360 31.13 -0.88 -0.04
C HIS A 360 31.78 0.50 0.13
N ASP A 361 31.31 1.24 1.14
CA ASP A 361 31.83 2.55 1.49
C ASP A 361 31.78 2.76 3.01
N PRO A 362 32.85 2.41 3.74
CA PRO A 362 32.94 2.60 5.18
C PRO A 362 32.78 4.06 5.63
N SER A 363 33.11 5.02 4.76
CA SER A 363 32.98 6.45 5.07
C SER A 363 31.51 6.88 5.07
N ALA A 364 30.71 6.36 4.14
CA ALA A 364 29.27 6.60 4.11
C ALA A 364 28.56 5.96 5.31
N ASN A 365 28.99 4.76 5.70
CA ASN A 365 28.47 4.06 6.87
C ASN A 365 28.80 4.82 8.17
N THR A 366 30.04 5.27 8.31
CA THR A 366 30.50 6.10 9.43
C THR A 366 29.69 7.39 9.52
N ALA A 367 29.46 8.07 8.40
CA ALA A 367 28.71 9.31 8.36
C ALA A 367 27.25 9.16 8.83
N TRP A 368 26.58 8.05 8.49
CA TRP A 368 25.24 7.75 9.00
C TRP A 368 25.25 7.53 10.52
N ARG A 369 26.15 6.67 11.00
CA ARG A 369 26.27 6.30 12.41
C ARG A 369 26.52 7.52 13.29
N ASP A 370 27.50 8.33 12.92
CA ASP A 370 27.90 9.49 13.71
C ASP A 370 26.79 10.55 13.73
N SER A 371 26.19 10.84 12.56
CA SER A 371 25.07 11.79 12.46
C SER A 371 23.83 11.33 13.24
N MET A 372 23.55 10.02 13.24
CA MET A 372 22.47 9.44 14.05
C MET A 372 22.72 9.68 15.53
N LYS A 373 23.92 9.37 16.03
CA LYS A 373 24.27 9.56 17.45
C LYS A 373 24.29 11.02 17.88
N GLU A 374 24.70 11.92 17.00
CA GLU A 374 24.72 13.37 17.28
C GLU A 374 23.31 13.95 17.37
N THR A 375 22.36 13.44 16.57
CA THR A 375 21.02 14.04 16.41
C THR A 375 19.96 13.38 17.28
N LEU A 376 20.12 12.08 17.58
CA LEU A 376 19.14 11.31 18.34
C LEU A 376 19.16 11.70 19.82
N LEU A 377 17.98 11.81 20.42
CA LEU A 377 17.86 12.11 21.85
C LEU A 377 18.57 11.02 22.69
N PRO A 378 19.33 11.38 23.74
CA PRO A 378 20.04 10.42 24.58
C PRO A 378 19.15 9.37 25.27
N SER A 379 17.84 9.62 25.35
CA SER A 379 16.86 8.68 25.89
C SER A 379 16.54 7.51 24.95
N ILE A 380 16.88 7.61 23.66
CA ILE A 380 16.69 6.54 22.68
C ILE A 380 18.00 5.75 22.57
N PRO A 381 18.02 4.47 22.96
CA PRO A 381 19.23 3.67 22.90
C PRO A 381 19.67 3.41 21.46
N VAL A 382 20.97 3.58 21.22
CA VAL A 382 21.67 3.15 20.01
C VAL A 382 22.57 1.97 20.39
N THR A 383 22.35 0.81 19.77
CA THR A 383 23.17 -0.39 19.95
C THR A 383 24.05 -0.58 18.72
N GLU A 384 25.36 -0.48 18.92
CA GLU A 384 26.36 -0.68 17.86
C GLU A 384 26.89 -2.11 17.91
N THR A 385 27.07 -2.72 16.74
CA THR A 385 27.56 -4.09 16.59
C THR A 385 28.56 -4.16 15.45
N GLU A 386 29.43 -5.17 15.48
CA GLU A 386 30.35 -5.47 14.37
C GLU A 386 29.69 -6.31 13.26
N HIS A 387 28.44 -6.74 13.47
CA HIS A 387 27.72 -7.62 12.55
C HIS A 387 27.30 -6.88 11.29
N HIS A 388 27.30 -7.60 10.17
CA HIS A 388 26.63 -7.15 8.96
C HIS A 388 25.11 -7.30 9.13
N ILE A 389 24.30 -6.47 8.47
CA ILE A 389 22.83 -6.47 8.65
C ILE A 389 22.20 -7.85 8.44
N ASN A 390 22.73 -8.61 7.48
CA ASN A 390 22.30 -9.97 7.10
C ASN A 390 22.88 -11.10 7.96
N ASP A 391 23.67 -10.79 8.99
CA ASP A 391 24.19 -11.81 9.89
C ASP A 391 23.08 -12.25 10.87
N PRO A 392 22.94 -13.56 11.18
CA PRO A 392 21.91 -14.05 12.10
C PRO A 392 21.97 -13.43 13.50
N GLU A 393 23.16 -13.06 13.96
CA GLU A 393 23.38 -12.40 15.26
C GLU A 393 22.76 -11.00 15.28
N PHE A 394 22.83 -10.23 14.18
CA PHE A 394 22.15 -8.94 14.08
C PHE A 394 20.63 -9.12 14.10
N ALA A 395 20.12 -10.11 13.35
CA ALA A 395 18.71 -10.47 13.35
C ALA A 395 18.21 -10.90 14.76
N ALA A 396 19.03 -11.62 15.53
CA ALA A 396 18.70 -11.99 16.89
C ALA A 396 18.53 -10.77 17.80
N LEU A 397 19.43 -9.78 17.73
CA LEU A 397 19.32 -8.55 18.52
C LEU A 397 18.02 -7.78 18.24
N CYS A 398 17.64 -7.65 16.97
CA CYS A 398 16.36 -7.05 16.58
C CYS A 398 15.16 -7.81 17.16
N SER A 399 15.23 -9.15 17.11
CA SER A 399 14.14 -10.04 17.55
C SER A 399 13.99 -10.05 19.06
N ASP A 400 15.10 -10.19 19.80
CA ASP A 400 15.12 -10.26 21.26
C ASP A 400 14.57 -8.97 21.87
N TRP A 401 14.96 -7.81 21.33
CA TRP A 401 14.39 -6.54 21.77
C TRP A 401 12.89 -6.49 21.53
N MET A 402 12.42 -6.88 20.35
CA MET A 402 10.99 -6.85 20.02
C MET A 402 10.18 -7.83 20.87
N ILE A 403 10.67 -9.05 21.09
CA ILE A 403 10.03 -10.07 21.95
C ILE A 403 9.88 -9.52 23.37
N ALA A 404 10.95 -8.95 23.95
CA ALA A 404 10.89 -8.36 25.27
C ALA A 404 9.84 -7.24 25.38
N GLN A 405 9.67 -6.42 24.33
CA GLN A 405 8.61 -5.39 24.30
C GLN A 405 7.20 -5.99 24.18
N MET A 406 7.04 -7.09 23.46
CA MET A 406 5.75 -7.80 23.33
C MET A 406 5.35 -8.49 24.64
N GLU A 407 6.31 -8.98 25.42
CA GLU A 407 6.07 -9.60 26.74
C GLU A 407 5.75 -8.56 27.82
N ALA A 408 6.38 -7.39 27.77
CA ALA A 408 6.15 -6.31 28.74
C ALA A 408 4.79 -5.61 28.56
N ARG A 409 4.11 -5.81 27.41
CA ARG A 409 2.86 -5.14 27.05
C ARG A 409 1.71 -6.16 26.96
N PRO A 410 0.73 -6.13 27.88
CA PRO A 410 -0.41 -7.05 27.85
C PRO A 410 -1.17 -7.00 26.52
#